data_AF-A0A832HGK6-F1
#
_entry.id   AF-A0A832HGK6-F1
#
_cell.length_a   1.000
_cell.length_b   1.000
_cell.length_c   1.000
_cell.angle_alpha   90.00
_cell.angle_beta   90.00
_cell.angle_gamma   90.00
#
_symmetry.space_group_name_H-M   'P 1'
#
loop_
_entity.id
_entity.type
_entity.pdbx_description
1 polymer ?
#
loop_
_entity_poly.entity_id
_entity_poly.type
_entity_poly.pdbx_seq_one_letter_code
_entity_poly.pdbx_strand_id
1 'polypeptide(L)'
;MNFLAFTPLIDPLPAVWPGLSENWLLLLLPLVVAISVVYKGTRVKAVRELPKAATIMAVQILIVMVAAAVALYGVYWAAARVM
;
A
#
# COMPACT_ATOMS: atom_id res chain seq x y z
N MET A 1 16.09 -3.38 -23.21
CA MET A 1 16.61 -2.95 -21.89
C MET A 1 18.13 -3.10 -21.92
N ASN A 2 18.88 -2.04 -21.59
CA ASN A 2 20.34 -2.06 -21.58
C ASN A 2 20.82 -2.31 -20.14
N PHE A 3 21.36 -3.49 -19.86
CA PHE A 3 21.73 -3.93 -18.49
C PHE A 3 22.86 -3.10 -17.83
N LEU A 4 23.56 -2.27 -18.61
CA LEU A 4 24.63 -1.39 -18.13
C LEU A 4 24.13 -0.14 -17.38
N ALA A 5 22.82 0.15 -17.43
CA ALA A 5 22.20 1.30 -16.76
C ALA A 5 21.44 0.92 -15.47
N PHE A 6 21.74 -0.25 -14.89
CA PHE A 6 21.14 -0.67 -13.63
C PHE A 6 21.60 0.25 -12.49
N THR A 7 20.67 1.03 -11.93
CA THR A 7 20.94 1.96 -10.82
C THR A 7 20.18 1.52 -9.57
N PRO A 8 20.63 0.45 -8.87
CA PRO A 8 19.88 -0.18 -7.77
C PRO A 8 19.53 0.75 -6.61
N LEU A 9 20.32 1.81 -6.40
CA LEU A 9 20.07 2.79 -5.35
C LEU A 9 19.07 3.88 -5.76
N ILE A 10 18.93 4.14 -7.06
CA ILE A 10 18.16 5.28 -7.61
C ILE A 10 16.84 4.79 -8.22
N ASP A 11 16.87 3.68 -8.96
CA ASP A 11 15.71 3.05 -9.58
C ASP A 11 15.78 1.50 -9.47
N PRO A 12 15.57 0.93 -8.27
CA PRO A 12 15.65 -0.52 -8.05
C PRO A 12 14.51 -1.31 -8.70
N LEU A 13 13.37 -0.68 -8.93
CA LEU A 13 12.11 -1.36 -9.22
C LEU A 13 12.11 -2.07 -10.59
N PRO A 14 12.56 -1.47 -11.71
CA PRO A 14 12.50 -2.09 -13.03
C PRO A 14 13.46 -3.27 -13.20
N ALA A 15 14.51 -3.33 -12.38
CA ALA A 15 15.60 -4.28 -12.55
C ALA A 15 15.55 -5.48 -11.59
N VAL A 16 14.87 -5.35 -10.45
CA VAL A 16 14.62 -6.49 -9.55
C VAL A 16 13.34 -7.23 -9.93
N TRP A 17 12.32 -6.52 -10.44
CA TRP A 17 11.04 -7.14 -10.76
C TRP A 17 10.38 -6.48 -11.99
N PRO A 18 10.61 -7.05 -13.20
CA PRO A 18 10.02 -6.53 -14.44
C PRO A 18 8.48 -6.54 -14.35
N GLY A 19 7.84 -5.38 -14.55
CA GLY A 19 6.37 -5.22 -14.47
C GLY A 19 5.82 -4.80 -13.11
N LEU A 20 6.67 -4.66 -12.08
CA LEU A 20 6.25 -4.15 -10.77
C LEU A 20 5.96 -2.64 -10.78
N SER A 21 6.60 -1.88 -11.66
CA SER A 21 6.29 -0.46 -11.89
C SER A 21 4.84 -0.24 -12.33
N GLU A 22 4.29 -1.15 -13.13
CA GLU A 22 2.91 -1.11 -13.61
C GLU A 22 1.92 -1.56 -12.51
N ASN A 23 2.37 -2.42 -11.60
CA ASN A 23 1.55 -3.06 -10.57
C ASN A 23 1.92 -2.62 -9.14
N TRP A 24 2.51 -1.43 -8.98
CA TRP A 24 3.04 -0.95 -7.70
C TRP A 24 1.98 -0.91 -6.58
N LEU A 25 0.71 -0.75 -6.94
CA LEU A 25 -0.43 -0.81 -6.00
C LEU A 25 -0.51 -2.15 -5.27
N LEU A 26 -0.06 -3.25 -5.88
CA LEU A 26 -0.03 -4.55 -5.22
C LEU A 26 0.92 -4.60 -4.03
N LEU A 27 1.96 -3.75 -4.01
CA LEU A 27 2.89 -3.63 -2.88
C LEU A 27 2.22 -3.04 -1.63
N LEU A 28 1.07 -2.39 -1.77
CA LEU A 28 0.30 -1.90 -0.64
C LEU A 28 -0.24 -3.04 0.22
N LEU A 29 -0.61 -4.17 -0.39
CA LEU A 29 -1.14 -5.33 0.37
C LEU A 29 -0.12 -5.87 1.39
N PRO A 30 1.10 -6.30 1.01
CA PRO A 30 2.09 -6.77 1.98
C PRO A 30 2.51 -5.67 2.96
N LEU A 31 2.57 -4.41 2.51
CA LEU A 31 2.90 -3.27 3.39
C LEU A 31 1.86 -3.08 4.50
N VAL A 32 0.57 -3.04 4.14
CA VAL A 32 -0.52 -2.87 5.09
C VAL A 32 -0.59 -4.04 6.07
N VAL A 33 -0.36 -5.27 5.58
CA VAL A 33 -0.27 -6.45 6.46
C VAL A 33 0.89 -6.32 7.43
N ALA A 34 2.10 -5.98 6.96
CA ALA A 34 3.27 -5.82 7.81
C ALA A 34 3.06 -4.77 8.91
N ILE A 35 2.53 -3.59 8.55
CA ILE A 35 2.23 -2.51 9.50
C ILE A 35 1.19 -2.97 10.53
N SER A 36 0.13 -3.65 10.07
CA SER A 36 -0.94 -4.12 10.96
C SER A 36 -0.44 -5.16 11.96
N VAL A 37 0.43 -6.07 11.52
CA VAL A 37 1.04 -7.09 12.37
C VAL A 37 1.96 -6.46 13.41
N VAL A 38 2.85 -5.55 13.00
CA VAL A 38 3.78 -4.88 13.92
C VAL A 38 3.02 -4.04 14.95
N TYR A 39 2.03 -3.26 14.50
CA TYR A 39 1.22 -2.42 15.39
C TYR A 39 0.43 -3.28 16.38
N LYS A 40 -0.37 -4.24 15.90
CA LYS A 40 -1.18 -5.08 16.80
C LYS A 40 -0.33 -5.99 17.67
N GLY A 41 0.85 -6.39 17.20
CA GLY A 41 1.80 -7.21 17.96
C GLY A 41 2.19 -6.59 19.30
N THR A 42 2.27 -5.26 19.37
CA THR A 42 2.60 -4.53 20.62
C THR A 42 1.39 -4.20 21.50
N ARG A 43 0.17 -4.47 21.02
CA ARG A 43 -1.08 -3.99 21.65
C ARG A 43 -2.01 -5.12 22.10
N VAL A 44 -1.90 -6.32 21.53
CA VAL A 44 -2.74 -7.46 21.91
C VAL A 44 -2.25 -8.12 23.20
N LYS A 45 -3.19 -8.61 24.02
CA LYS A 45 -2.87 -9.28 25.30
C LYS A 45 -2.43 -10.72 25.10
N ALA A 46 -2.90 -11.37 24.03
CA ALA A 46 -2.59 -12.75 23.71
C ALA A 46 -2.19 -12.88 22.23
N VAL A 47 -1.10 -13.60 21.96
CA VAL A 47 -0.56 -13.80 20.60
C VAL A 47 -1.58 -14.49 19.68
N ARG A 48 -2.45 -15.35 20.22
CA ARG A 48 -3.51 -16.03 19.44
C ARG A 48 -4.53 -15.04 18.84
N GLU A 49 -4.69 -13.85 19.41
CA GLU A 49 -5.59 -12.83 18.89
C GLU A 49 -4.95 -12.01 17.76
N LEU A 50 -3.62 -12.08 17.61
CA LEU A 50 -2.85 -11.27 16.68
C LEU A 50 -3.31 -11.43 15.22
N PRO A 51 -3.52 -12.65 14.67
CA PRO A 51 -3.91 -12.79 13.26
C PRO A 51 -5.24 -12.09 12.99
N LYS A 52 -6.25 -12.33 13.84
CA LYS A 52 -7.57 -11.71 13.70
C LYS A 52 -7.50 -10.19 13.85
N ALA A 53 -6.80 -9.70 14.87
CA ALA A 53 -6.68 -8.27 15.12
C ALA A 53 -5.90 -7.53 14.01
N ALA A 54 -4.84 -8.15 13.49
CA ALA A 54 -4.05 -7.62 12.38
C ALA A 54 -4.84 -7.62 11.08
N THR A 55 -5.59 -8.69 10.75
CA THR A 55 -6.45 -8.73 9.56
C THR A 55 -7.54 -7.66 9.61
N ILE A 56 -8.21 -7.48 10.76
CA ILE A 56 -9.22 -6.43 10.93
C ILE A 56 -8.60 -5.05 10.67
N MET A 57 -7.43 -4.78 11.26
CA MET A 57 -6.74 -3.50 11.06
C MET A 57 -6.30 -3.30 9.61
N ALA A 58 -5.78 -4.34 8.95
CA ALA A 58 -5.38 -4.28 7.56
C ALA A 58 -6.57 -3.92 6.65
N VAL A 59 -7.73 -4.56 6.87
CA VAL A 59 -8.97 -4.26 6.13
C VAL A 59 -9.42 -2.82 6.41
N GLN A 60 -9.37 -2.35 7.66
CA GLN A 60 -9.72 -0.97 7.99
C GLN A 60 -8.82 0.04 7.26
N ILE A 61 -7.50 -0.20 7.23
CA ILE A 61 -6.56 0.66 6.49
C ILE A 61 -6.92 0.71 5.01
N LEU A 62 -7.16 -0.45 4.38
CA LEU A 62 -7.55 -0.51 2.97
C LEU A 62 -8.85 0.25 2.69
N ILE A 63 -9.87 0.09 3.54
CA ILE A 63 -11.14 0.80 3.41
C ILE A 63 -10.93 2.32 3.46
N VAL A 64 -10.15 2.80 4.44
CA VAL A 64 -9.87 4.24 4.57
C VAL A 64 -9.08 4.76 3.38
N MET A 65 -8.10 4.00 2.88
CA MET A 65 -7.34 4.37 1.69
C MET A 65 -8.23 4.50 0.46
N VAL A 66 -9.12 3.53 0.22
CA VAL A 66 -10.07 3.58 -0.90
C VAL A 66 -11.03 4.76 -0.74
N ALA A 67 -11.58 4.98 0.46
CA ALA A 67 -12.47 6.10 0.74
C ALA A 67 -11.78 7.45 0.47
N ALA A 68 -10.53 7.61 0.91
CA ALA A 68 -9.74 8.82 0.66
C ALA A 68 -9.45 9.03 -0.83
N ALA A 69 -9.09 7.97 -1.55
CA ALA A 69 -8.86 8.04 -3.01
C ALA A 69 -10.13 8.47 -3.76
N VAL A 70 -11.28 7.90 -3.41
CA VAL A 70 -12.58 8.27 -3.99
C VAL A 70 -12.94 9.72 -3.67
N ALA A 71 -12.74 10.16 -2.43
CA ALA A 71 -13.00 11.54 -2.03
C ALA A 71 -12.14 12.53 -2.83
N LEU A 72 -10.85 12.28 -2.95
CA LEU A 72 -9.92 13.12 -3.73
C LEU A 72 -10.29 13.15 -5.22
N TYR A 73 -10.62 12.00 -5.79
CA TYR A 73 -11.09 11.92 -7.17
C TYR A 73 -12.38 12.73 -7.38
N GLY A 74 -13.33 12.64 -6.45
CA GLY A 74 -14.57 13.42 -6.48
C GLY A 74 -14.30 14.93 -6.42
N VAL A 75 -13.38 15.38 -5.58
CA VAL A 75 -12.97 16.79 -5.50
C VAL A 75 -12.32 17.25 -6.80
N TYR A 76 -11.38 16.47 -7.35
CA TYR A 76 -10.75 16.78 -8.62
C TYR A 76 -11.78 16.92 -9.75
N TRP A 77 -12.71 15.98 -9.83
CA TRP A 77 -13.75 15.98 -10.85
C TRP A 77 -14.72 17.17 -10.71
N ALA A 78 -15.07 17.54 -9.47
CA ALA A 78 -15.88 18.72 -9.22
C ALA A 78 -15.13 20.00 -9.63
N ALA A 79 -13.84 20.12 -9.29
CA ALA A 79 -13.01 21.25 -9.68
C ALA A 79 -12.85 21.36 -11.20
N ALA A 80 -12.64 20.24 -11.89
CA ALA A 80 -12.50 20.18 -13.34
C ALA A 80 -13.78 20.55 -14.12
N ARG A 81 -14.93 20.62 -13.46
CA ARG A 81 -16.20 21.09 -14.06
C ARG A 81 -16.44 22.58 -13.87
N VAL A 82 -15.69 23.22 -12.98
CA VAL A 82 -15.83 24.64 -12.62
C VAL A 82 -14.85 25.51 -13.42
N MET A 83 -13.75 24.92 -13.93
CA MET A 83 -12.83 25.54 -14.91
C MET A 83 -13.25 25.20 -16.33
#